data_AF-A0A8R2JLC4-F1
#
_entry.id   AF-A0A8R2JLC4-F1
#
_cell.length_a   1.000
_cell.length_b   1.000
_cell.length_c   1.000
_cell.angle_alpha   90.00
_cell.angle_beta   90.00
_cell.angle_gamma   90.00
#
_symmetry.space_group_name_H-M   'P 1'
#
loop_
_entity.id
_entity.type
_entity.pdbx_description
1 polymer ?
#
loop_
_entity_poly.entity_id
_entity_poly.type
_entity_poly.pdbx_seq_one_letter_code
_entity_poly.pdbx_strand_id
1 'polypeptide(L)'
;MVDIKILAIMKRDLAIKMLKTYPTGIKVLFTHQLENWQKSLDQQDVLCFSQTTNHNETTTNISTLKTHQPLKLSSTSVTFNLGGILNASLTGKMIIDYFKVNSRLNNNIRVFLVDSIISFVITKKIPMSINLADSIATYIVAMFPSEVKVRF
;
A
#
# COMPACT_ATOMS: atom_id res chain seq x y z
N MET A 1 3.99 -23.97 8.53
CA MET A 1 3.70 -22.59 8.09
C MET A 1 4.79 -22.18 7.11
N VAL A 2 4.46 -21.57 5.97
CA VAL A 2 5.48 -21.15 5.00
C VAL A 2 5.86 -19.70 5.30
N ASP A 3 7.16 -19.44 5.47
CA ASP A 3 7.68 -18.10 5.78
C ASP A 3 7.66 -17.22 4.51
N ILE A 4 7.27 -15.95 4.69
CA ILE A 4 7.22 -14.96 3.60
C ILE A 4 8.60 -14.72 2.96
N LYS A 5 9.68 -14.83 3.73
CA LYS A 5 11.06 -14.74 3.24
C LYS A 5 11.41 -15.90 2.33
N ILE A 6 10.86 -17.08 2.61
CA ILE A 6 11.05 -18.26 1.77
C ILE A 6 10.30 -18.08 0.44
N LEU A 7 9.09 -17.52 0.45
CA LEU A 7 8.36 -17.21 -0.78
C LEU A 7 9.14 -16.24 -1.67
N ALA A 8 9.80 -15.23 -1.09
CA ALA A 8 10.54 -14.21 -1.85
C ALA A 8 11.63 -14.81 -2.77
N ILE A 9 12.25 -15.91 -2.33
CA ILE A 9 13.34 -16.58 -3.04
C ILE A 9 12.93 -17.94 -3.63
N MET A 10 11.65 -18.30 -3.52
CA MET A 10 11.15 -19.63 -3.91
C MET A 10 11.19 -19.82 -5.42
N LYS A 11 11.88 -20.87 -5.88
CA LYS A 11 11.91 -21.28 -7.29
C LYS A 11 10.58 -21.95 -7.69
N ARG A 12 10.20 -21.77 -8.96
CA ARG A 12 8.97 -22.31 -9.57
C ARG A 12 8.77 -23.80 -9.29
N ASP A 13 9.82 -24.61 -9.44
CA ASP A 13 9.72 -26.07 -9.23
C ASP A 13 9.36 -26.42 -7.78
N LEU A 14 9.85 -25.63 -6.83
CA LEU A 14 9.56 -25.83 -5.41
C LEU A 14 8.13 -25.38 -5.07
N ALA A 15 7.66 -24.30 -5.67
CA ALA A 15 6.27 -23.83 -5.55
C ALA A 15 5.27 -24.88 -6.07
N ILE A 16 5.54 -25.45 -7.25
CA ILE A 16 4.71 -26.52 -7.83
C ILE A 16 4.77 -27.78 -6.96
N LYS A 17 5.95 -28.12 -6.40
CA LYS A 17 6.13 -29.26 -5.50
C LYS A 17 5.35 -29.10 -4.19
N MET A 18 5.25 -27.88 -3.67
CA MET A 18 4.44 -27.56 -2.48
C MET A 18 2.94 -27.75 -2.73
N LEU A 19 2.49 -27.49 -3.97
CA LEU A 19 1.09 -27.55 -4.37
C LEU A 19 0.69 -28.89 -4.99
N LYS A 20 1.46 -29.96 -4.78
CA LYS A 20 1.25 -31.27 -5.44
C LYS A 20 -0.18 -31.80 -5.32
N THR A 21 -0.79 -31.66 -4.15
CA THR A 21 -2.14 -32.14 -3.81
C THR A 21 -3.27 -31.25 -4.33
N TYR A 22 -2.97 -30.05 -4.83
CA TYR A 22 -3.98 -29.11 -5.32
C TYR A 22 -4.31 -29.35 -6.81
N PRO A 23 -5.49 -28.94 -7.29
CA PRO A 23 -5.82 -28.98 -8.72
C PRO A 23 -4.89 -28.11 -9.57
N THR A 24 -4.68 -28.48 -10.84
CA THR A 24 -3.77 -27.78 -11.77
C THR A 24 -4.06 -26.29 -11.87
N GLY A 25 -5.32 -25.88 -11.91
CA GLY A 25 -5.70 -24.46 -11.97
C GLY A 25 -5.15 -23.65 -10.78
N ILE A 26 -5.16 -24.23 -9.58
CA ILE A 26 -4.61 -23.59 -8.38
C ILE A 26 -3.09 -23.50 -8.46
N LYS A 27 -2.42 -24.53 -8.98
CA LYS A 27 -0.96 -24.52 -9.19
C LYS A 27 -0.54 -23.39 -10.12
N VAL A 28 -1.25 -23.24 -11.24
CA VAL A 28 -1.00 -22.20 -12.24
C VAL A 28 -1.24 -20.83 -11.65
N LEU A 29 -2.40 -20.62 -11.01
CA LEU A 29 -2.77 -19.34 -10.41
C LEU A 29 -1.77 -18.91 -9.33
N PHE A 30 -1.44 -19.80 -8.40
CA PHE A 30 -0.48 -19.51 -7.34
C PHE A 30 0.89 -19.15 -7.92
N THR A 31 1.39 -19.94 -8.88
CA THR A 31 2.71 -19.73 -9.49
C THR A 31 2.76 -18.36 -10.19
N HIS A 32 1.72 -18.01 -10.95
CA HIS A 32 1.61 -16.72 -11.61
C HIS A 32 1.61 -15.55 -10.62
N GLN A 33 0.83 -15.66 -9.53
CA GLN A 33 0.78 -14.61 -8.51
C GLN A 33 2.11 -14.48 -7.74
N LEU A 34 2.76 -15.61 -7.43
CA LEU A 34 4.06 -15.64 -6.75
C LEU A 34 5.13 -14.95 -7.59
N GLU A 35 5.21 -15.26 -8.88
CA GLU A 35 6.18 -14.64 -9.80
C GLU A 35 5.96 -13.15 -9.98
N ASN A 36 4.70 -12.71 -10.09
CA ASN A 36 4.39 -11.28 -10.20
C ASN A 36 4.76 -10.53 -8.92
N TRP A 37 4.51 -11.15 -7.76
CA TRP A 37 4.91 -10.58 -6.49
C TRP A 37 6.45 -10.52 -6.34
N GLN A 38 7.18 -11.58 -6.71
CA GLN A 38 8.65 -11.58 -6.68
C GLN A 38 9.23 -10.46 -7.57
N LYS A 39 8.73 -10.31 -8.80
CA LYS A 39 9.16 -9.23 -9.71
C LYS A 39 8.87 -7.84 -9.17
N SER A 40 7.83 -7.68 -8.35
CA SER A 40 7.53 -6.39 -7.72
C SER A 40 8.54 -6.01 -6.63
N LEU A 41 9.21 -6.99 -6.02
CA LEU A 41 10.26 -6.76 -5.03
C LEU A 41 11.53 -6.21 -5.71
N ASP A 42 11.90 -6.76 -6.87
CA ASP A 42 13.06 -6.32 -7.64
C ASP A 42 12.94 -4.86 -8.12
N GLN A 43 11.71 -4.37 -8.33
CA GLN A 43 11.45 -2.96 -8.68
C GLN A 43 11.53 -2.00 -7.49
N GLN A 44 11.42 -2.49 -6.26
CA GLN A 44 11.47 -1.67 -5.06
C GLN A 44 12.92 -1.24 -4.72
N ASP A 45 13.91 -2.09 -5.04
CA ASP A 45 15.33 -1.82 -4.78
C ASP A 45 15.97 -0.83 -5.78
N VAL A 46 15.34 -0.55 -6.93
CA VAL A 46 15.87 0.40 -7.93
C VAL A 46 15.41 1.85 -7.66
N LEU A 47 14.42 2.08 -6.81
CA LEU A 47 13.86 3.42 -6.54
C LEU A 47 14.42 4.13 -5.30
N CYS A 48 15.43 3.56 -4.62
CA CYS A 48 16.12 4.21 -3.51
C CYS A 48 17.56 4.62 -3.88
N PHE A 49 17.75 5.45 -4.90
CA PHE A 49 18.86 6.41 -4.99
C PHE A 49 18.64 7.29 -6.22
N SER A 50 17.88 8.37 -6.10
CA SER A 50 17.96 9.49 -7.03
C SER A 50 17.49 10.75 -6.33
N GLN A 51 18.46 11.46 -5.76
CA GLN A 51 18.32 12.87 -5.46
C GLN A 51 18.08 13.64 -6.76
N THR A 52 17.13 14.57 -6.69
CA THR A 52 17.00 15.83 -7.43
C THR A 52 17.93 16.04 -8.63
N THR A 53 17.36 16.26 -9.82
CA THR A 53 17.63 17.45 -10.67
C THR A 53 16.61 17.50 -11.81
N ASN A 54 16.08 18.70 -12.03
CA ASN A 54 15.14 19.06 -13.09
C ASN A 54 15.78 18.90 -14.48
N HIS A 55 15.04 18.38 -15.46
CA HIS A 55 15.16 18.89 -16.83
C HIS A 55 13.90 18.66 -17.65
N ASN A 56 13.77 19.51 -18.65
CA ASN A 56 12.57 19.88 -19.37
C ASN A 56 12.52 19.14 -20.72
N GLU A 57 11.34 19.21 -21.35
CA GLU A 57 11.07 19.14 -22.80
C GLU A 57 10.76 17.78 -23.48
N THR A 58 9.50 17.69 -23.91
CA THR A 58 8.97 17.46 -25.27
C THR A 58 9.73 16.52 -26.22
N THR A 59 9.06 15.48 -26.76
CA THR A 59 8.86 15.26 -28.22
C THR A 59 7.91 14.08 -28.50
N THR A 60 6.96 14.36 -29.38
CA THR A 60 5.97 13.53 -30.09
C THR A 60 6.55 12.26 -30.73
N ASN A 61 5.82 11.14 -30.73
CA ASN A 61 5.61 10.31 -31.93
C ASN A 61 4.49 9.27 -31.78
N ILE A 62 3.68 9.20 -32.83
CA ILE A 62 2.51 8.34 -33.05
C ILE A 62 2.96 7.02 -33.67
N SER A 63 2.42 5.88 -33.23
CA SER A 63 2.02 4.79 -34.15
C SER A 63 1.16 3.72 -33.45
N THR A 64 0.19 3.25 -34.21
CA THR A 64 -0.95 2.35 -33.95
C THR A 64 -0.56 0.88 -33.69
N LEU A 65 -1.30 0.15 -32.83
CA LEU A 65 -2.13 -1.02 -33.21
C LEU A 65 -2.92 -1.57 -32.00
N LYS A 66 -4.19 -1.91 -32.24
CA LYS A 66 -5.12 -2.48 -31.26
C LYS A 66 -4.73 -3.92 -30.92
N THR A 67 -4.66 -4.27 -29.64
CA THR A 67 -4.85 -5.65 -29.15
C THR A 67 -5.48 -5.58 -27.77
N HIS A 68 -6.51 -6.40 -27.57
CA HIS A 68 -7.39 -6.42 -26.40
C HIS A 68 -6.60 -6.42 -25.09
N GLN A 69 -6.70 -5.30 -24.39
CA GLN A 69 -6.19 -5.10 -23.04
C GLN A 69 -6.97 -6.00 -22.09
N PRO A 70 -6.34 -6.91 -21.32
CA PRO A 70 -6.92 -7.29 -20.04
C PRO A 70 -7.05 -5.99 -19.27
N LEU A 71 -8.23 -5.73 -18.67
CA LEU A 71 -8.43 -4.60 -17.76
C LEU A 71 -7.20 -4.48 -16.86
N LYS A 72 -6.36 -3.48 -17.17
CA LYS A 72 -5.20 -3.12 -16.37
C LYS A 72 -5.85 -2.55 -15.12
N LEU A 73 -6.08 -3.42 -14.12
CA LEU A 73 -6.38 -2.98 -12.78
C LEU A 73 -5.17 -2.16 -12.41
N SER A 74 -5.30 -0.84 -12.56
CA SER A 74 -4.28 0.10 -12.14
C SER A 74 -4.05 -0.23 -10.68
N SER A 75 -2.97 -0.95 -10.40
CA SER A 75 -2.36 -1.01 -9.09
C SER A 75 -1.80 0.38 -8.88
N THR A 76 -2.70 1.33 -8.70
CA THR A 76 -2.41 2.64 -8.16
C THR A 76 -1.90 2.30 -6.77
N SER A 77 -0.58 2.23 -6.64
CA SER A 77 0.12 2.21 -5.36
C SER A 77 -0.25 3.52 -4.68
N VAL A 78 -1.41 3.54 -4.02
CA VAL A 78 -1.87 4.69 -3.26
C VAL A 78 -0.93 4.77 -2.06
N THR A 79 0.01 5.70 -2.16
CA THR A 79 0.92 6.00 -1.06
C THR A 79 0.11 6.71 0.02
N PHE A 80 -0.38 5.96 1.00
CA PHE A 80 -1.12 6.49 2.13
C PHE A 80 -0.12 7.03 3.16
N ASN A 81 -0.05 8.36 3.31
CA ASN A 81 0.82 9.02 4.28
C ASN A 81 -0.03 9.75 5.33
N LEU A 82 -0.20 9.15 6.50
CA LEU A 82 -1.05 9.72 7.57
C LEU A 82 -0.57 11.10 8.03
N GLY A 83 0.75 11.29 8.15
CA GLY A 83 1.31 12.59 8.55
C GLY A 83 1.00 13.69 7.54
N GLY A 84 1.09 13.40 6.23
CA GLY A 84 0.73 14.33 5.16
C GLY A 84 -0.76 14.65 5.15
N ILE A 85 -1.61 13.64 5.38
CA ILE A 85 -3.07 13.80 5.47
C ILE A 85 -3.43 14.76 6.61
N LEU A 86 -2.85 14.56 7.79
CA LEU A 86 -3.13 15.41 8.95
C LEU A 86 -2.54 16.82 8.81
N ASN A 87 -1.35 16.96 8.22
CA ASN A 87 -0.77 18.29 8.00
C ASN A 87 -1.51 19.11 6.92
N ALA A 88 -2.30 18.47 6.06
CA ALA A 88 -3.06 19.13 5.02
C ALA A 88 -4.33 19.84 5.53
N SER A 89 -4.80 19.54 6.75
CA SER A 89 -6.02 20.14 7.30
C SER A 89 -5.78 20.82 8.65
N LEU A 90 -6.57 21.85 8.96
CA LEU A 90 -6.52 22.52 10.26
C LEU A 90 -6.84 21.55 11.40
N THR A 91 -7.87 20.70 11.21
CA THR A 91 -8.25 19.66 12.16
C THR A 91 -7.13 18.66 12.39
N GLY A 92 -6.43 18.25 11.32
CA GLY A 92 -5.30 17.33 11.43
C GLY A 92 -4.12 17.92 12.20
N LYS A 93 -3.79 19.19 11.98
CA LYS A 93 -2.78 19.91 12.79
C LYS A 93 -3.19 19.97 14.26
N MET A 94 -4.46 20.26 14.54
CA MET A 94 -5.00 20.29 15.91
C MET A 94 -4.89 18.92 16.61
N ILE A 95 -5.14 17.81 15.90
CA ILE A 95 -4.95 16.45 16.43
C ILE A 95 -3.48 16.21 16.80
N ILE A 96 -2.55 16.59 15.90
CA ILE A 96 -1.11 16.44 16.13
C ILE A 96 -0.67 17.26 17.34
N ASP A 97 -1.09 18.52 17.44
CA ASP A 97 -0.69 19.41 18.52
C ASP A 97 -1.30 18.98 19.87
N TYR A 98 -2.55 18.51 19.86
CA TYR A 98 -3.16 17.90 21.04
C TYR A 98 -2.33 16.70 21.53
N PHE A 99 -1.92 15.82 20.63
CA PHE A 99 -1.11 14.66 20.99
C PHE A 99 0.26 15.04 21.54
N LYS A 100 0.95 16.04 20.95
CA LYS A 100 2.25 16.52 21.47
C LYS A 100 2.17 16.96 22.93
N VAL A 101 1.06 17.57 23.33
CA VAL A 101 0.87 18.07 24.71
C VAL A 101 0.41 16.96 25.66
N ASN A 102 -0.48 16.07 25.21
CA ASN A 102 -1.15 15.11 26.10
C ASN A 102 -0.57 13.69 26.03
N SER A 103 0.27 13.40 25.03
CA SER A 103 0.85 12.07 24.72
C SER A 103 -0.16 10.94 24.51
N ARG A 104 -1.46 11.25 24.48
CA ARG A 104 -2.57 10.31 24.28
C ARG A 104 -3.73 11.01 23.59
N LEU A 105 -4.48 10.29 22.75
CA LEU A 105 -5.72 10.81 22.17
C LEU A 105 -6.91 10.48 23.08
N ASN A 106 -7.81 11.44 23.26
CA ASN A 106 -9.10 11.19 23.89
C ASN A 106 -10.14 10.78 22.82
N ASN A 107 -11.34 10.39 23.27
CA ASN A 107 -12.38 9.89 22.38
C ASN A 107 -12.79 10.90 21.30
N ASN A 108 -12.89 12.19 21.63
CA ASN A 108 -13.28 13.24 20.69
C ASN A 108 -12.21 13.44 19.61
N ILE A 109 -10.93 13.46 20.01
CA ILE A 109 -9.81 13.62 19.07
C ILE A 109 -9.67 12.38 18.17
N ARG A 110 -9.94 11.18 18.69
CA ARG A 110 -10.00 9.96 17.88
C ARG A 110 -11.09 10.01 16.82
N VAL A 111 -12.27 10.55 17.14
CA VAL A 111 -13.34 10.75 16.15
C VAL A 111 -12.84 11.67 15.03
N PHE A 112 -12.22 12.81 15.35
CA PHE A 112 -11.67 13.71 14.33
C PHE A 112 -10.55 13.08 13.48
N LEU A 113 -9.72 12.21 14.08
CA LEU A 113 -8.71 11.46 13.35
C LEU A 113 -9.34 10.52 12.32
N VAL A 114 -10.35 9.76 12.74
CA VAL A 114 -11.08 8.83 11.87
C VAL A 114 -11.77 9.59 10.74
N ASP A 115 -12.47 10.69 11.04
CA ASP A 115 -13.13 11.52 10.05
C ASP A 115 -12.16 12.12 9.03
N SER A 116 -10.97 12.55 9.48
CA SER A 116 -9.92 13.08 8.60
C SER A 116 -9.42 12.01 7.61
N ILE A 117 -9.26 10.76 8.09
CA ILE A 117 -8.84 9.63 7.25
C ILE A 117 -9.94 9.26 6.25
N ILE A 118 -11.20 9.14 6.70
CA ILE A 118 -12.34 8.83 5.85
C ILE A 118 -12.51 9.89 4.77
N SER A 119 -12.48 11.17 5.16
CA SER A 119 -12.57 12.30 4.24
C SER A 119 -11.51 12.20 3.14
N PHE A 120 -10.26 11.94 3.50
CA PHE A 120 -9.17 11.76 2.53
C PHE A 120 -9.43 10.59 1.57
N VAL A 121 -9.83 9.42 2.09
CA VAL A 121 -10.11 8.22 1.29
C VAL A 121 -11.22 8.49 0.28
N ILE A 122 -12.30 9.16 0.70
CA ILE A 122 -13.42 9.55 -0.18
C ILE A 122 -12.95 10.56 -1.23
N THR A 123 -12.28 11.64 -0.82
CA THR A 123 -11.83 12.71 -1.72
C THR A 123 -10.86 12.18 -2.79
N LYS A 124 -9.99 11.25 -2.43
CA LYS A 124 -9.04 10.62 -3.36
C LYS A 124 -9.62 9.42 -4.11
N LYS A 125 -10.89 9.07 -3.88
CA LYS A 125 -11.58 7.92 -4.47
C LYS A 125 -10.79 6.62 -4.32
N ILE A 126 -10.19 6.43 -3.14
CA ILE A 126 -9.39 5.24 -2.86
C ILE A 126 -10.33 4.11 -2.44
N PRO A 127 -10.35 2.95 -3.14
CA PRO A 127 -11.15 1.82 -2.71
C PRO A 127 -10.61 1.25 -1.39
N MET A 128 -11.49 1.12 -0.39
CA MET A 128 -11.14 0.53 0.90
C MET A 128 -10.90 -0.98 0.72
N SER A 129 -9.67 -1.42 0.97
CA SER A 129 -9.30 -2.84 1.01
C SER A 129 -8.84 -3.23 2.41
N ILE A 130 -8.88 -4.53 2.73
CA ILE A 130 -8.39 -5.07 4.01
C ILE A 130 -6.92 -4.67 4.24
N ASN A 131 -6.09 -4.76 3.19
CA ASN A 131 -4.68 -4.37 3.26
C ASN A 131 -4.49 -2.88 3.54
N LEU A 132 -5.34 -2.02 2.96
CA LEU A 132 -5.29 -0.59 3.23
C LEU A 132 -5.74 -0.28 4.66
N ALA A 133 -6.80 -0.91 5.15
CA ALA A 133 -7.23 -0.76 6.54
C ALA A 133 -6.14 -1.20 7.52
N ASP A 134 -5.47 -2.32 7.25
CA ASP A 134 -4.36 -2.82 8.06
C ASP A 134 -3.15 -1.88 8.04
N SER A 135 -2.85 -1.29 6.87
CA SER A 135 -1.81 -0.28 6.70
C SER A 135 -2.15 0.99 7.49
N ILE A 136 -3.38 1.49 7.39
CA ILE A 136 -3.86 2.65 8.15
C ILE A 136 -3.70 2.42 9.65
N ALA A 137 -4.13 1.26 10.17
CA ALA A 137 -3.96 0.93 11.58
C ALA A 137 -2.49 0.93 11.99
N THR A 138 -1.61 0.43 11.13
CA THR A 138 -0.15 0.44 11.37
C THR A 138 0.40 1.87 11.40
N TYR A 139 -0.03 2.75 10.49
CA TYR A 139 0.37 4.16 10.49
C TYR A 139 -0.16 4.93 11.71
N ILE A 140 -1.38 4.64 12.16
CA ILE A 140 -1.96 5.26 13.36
C ILE A 140 -1.11 4.90 14.58
N VAL A 141 -0.79 3.62 14.78
CA VAL A 141 0.03 3.20 15.94
C VAL A 141 1.45 3.75 15.84
N ALA A 142 2.02 3.83 14.65
CA ALA A 142 3.35 4.43 14.44
C ALA A 142 3.37 5.94 14.77
N MET A 143 2.31 6.67 14.44
CA MET A 143 2.21 8.12 14.69
C MET A 143 1.71 8.46 16.09
N PHE A 144 0.88 7.59 16.67
CA PHE A 144 0.28 7.72 17.99
C PHE A 144 0.48 6.43 18.80
N PRO A 145 1.64 6.24 19.45
CA PRO A 145 1.98 4.99 20.15
C PRO A 145 1.03 4.59 21.28
N SER A 146 0.18 5.51 21.76
CA SER A 146 -0.85 5.22 22.77
C SER A 146 -2.08 4.49 22.21
N GLU A 147 -2.22 4.44 20.89
CA GLU A 147 -3.34 3.78 20.21
C GLU A 147 -3.06 2.29 20.01
N VAL A 148 -4.11 1.48 20.00
CA VAL A 148 -3.99 0.01 19.92
C VAL A 148 -4.60 -0.48 18.61
N LYS A 149 -3.87 -1.33 17.89
CA LYS A 149 -4.40 -2.04 16.73
C LYS A 149 -5.34 -3.15 17.19
N VAL A 150 -6.65 -2.95 17.03
CA VAL A 150 -7.65 -4.01 17.25
C VAL A 150 -7.63 -4.93 16.02
N ARG A 151 -7.26 -6.20 16.21
CA ARG A 151 -7.41 -7.23 15.17
C ARG A 151 -8.84 -7.75 15.21
N PHE A 152 -9.55 -7.64 14.09
CA PHE A 152 -10.85 -8.27 13.87
C PHE A 152 -10.66 -9.57 13.07
#